data_AF-A0A170SXH1-F1
#
_entry.id   AF-A0A170SXH1-F1
#
_cell.length_a   1.000
_cell.length_b   1.000
_cell.length_c   1.000
_cell.angle_alpha   90.00
_cell.angle_beta   90.00
_cell.angle_gamma   90.00
#
_symmetry.space_group_name_H-M   'P 1'
#
loop_
_entity.id
_entity.type
_entity.pdbx_description
1 polymer ?
#
loop_
_entity_poly.entity_id
_entity_poly.type
_entity_poly.pdbx_seq_one_letter_code
_entity_poly.pdbx_strand_id
1 'polypeptide(L)'
;MKVREVLELLDQAEANVKMAIVAYQARIFESPYTSWEFTQKSLELQDILDELKTLRKKLESMNPEEEFKDEGVIKALVRLKNLRSHAL
;
A
#
# COMPACT_ATOMS: atom_id res chain seq x y z
N MET A 1 17.68 2.44 6.95
CA MET A 1 16.72 1.80 7.88
C MET A 1 17.03 0.32 7.92
N LYS A 2 16.90 -0.32 9.09
CA LYS A 2 17.09 -1.78 9.16
C LYS A 2 15.96 -2.49 8.42
N VAL A 3 16.21 -3.65 7.81
CA VAL A 3 15.18 -4.46 7.12
C VAL A 3 13.96 -4.70 8.02
N ARG A 4 14.16 -4.94 9.32
CA ARG A 4 13.07 -5.04 10.29
C ARG A 4 12.17 -3.81 10.36
N GLU A 5 12.74 -2.61 10.37
CA GLU A 5 11.96 -1.36 10.39
C GLU A 5 11.20 -1.15 9.07
N VAL A 6 11.79 -1.61 7.96
CA VAL A 6 11.14 -1.56 6.65
C VAL A 6 9.97 -2.54 6.57
N LEU A 7 10.08 -3.72 7.18
CA LEU A 7 8.97 -4.66 7.32
C LEU A 7 7.83 -4.07 8.17
N GLU A 8 8.14 -3.39 9.28
CA GLU A 8 7.13 -2.70 10.09
C GLU A 8 6.43 -1.56 9.31
N LEU A 9 7.19 -0.80 8.50
CA LEU A 9 6.61 0.20 7.59
C LEU A 9 5.73 -0.45 6.51
N LEU A 10 6.15 -1.60 5.98
CA LEU A 10 5.40 -2.36 4.99
C LEU A 10 4.06 -2.82 5.55
N ASP A 11 4.04 -3.34 6.78
CA ASP A 11 2.81 -3.75 7.47
C ASP A 11 1.82 -2.57 7.62
N GLN A 12 2.33 -1.40 8.02
CA GLN A 12 1.52 -0.17 8.13
C GLN A 12 0.99 0.28 6.77
N ALA A 13 1.83 0.25 5.73
CA ALA A 13 1.44 0.61 4.37
C ALA A 13 0.38 -0.35 3.80
N GLU A 14 0.57 -1.67 3.96
CA GLU A 14 -0.40 -2.68 3.52
C GLU A 14 -1.75 -2.52 4.21
N ALA A 15 -1.77 -2.32 5.53
CA ALA A 15 -3.00 -2.12 6.28
C ALA A 15 -3.75 -0.89 5.76
N ASN A 16 -3.04 0.20 5.50
CA ASN A 16 -3.66 1.43 5.01
C ASN A 16 -4.18 1.32 3.57
N VAL A 17 -3.44 0.63 2.69
CA VAL A 17 -3.90 0.33 1.32
C VAL A 17 -5.15 -0.56 1.33
N LYS A 18 -5.20 -1.59 2.19
CA LYS A 18 -6.39 -2.43 2.36
C LYS A 18 -7.61 -1.62 2.82
N MET A 19 -7.43 -0.71 3.78
CA MET A 19 -8.51 0.18 4.22
C MET A 19 -8.98 1.11 3.08
N ALA A 20 -8.05 1.65 2.29
CA ALA A 20 -8.39 2.47 1.14
C ALA A 20 -9.20 1.68 0.09
N ILE A 21 -8.81 0.44 -0.24
CA ILE A 21 -9.56 -0.44 -1.15
C ILE A 21 -11.00 -0.59 -0.67
N VAL A 22 -11.21 -0.94 0.60
CA VAL A 22 -12.56 -1.10 1.17
C VAL A 22 -13.35 0.21 1.09
N ALA A 23 -12.72 1.34 1.38
CA ALA A 23 -13.36 2.65 1.28
C ALA A 23 -13.80 2.96 -0.16
N TYR A 24 -12.94 2.74 -1.16
CA TYR A 24 -13.31 2.94 -2.56
C TYR A 24 -14.39 1.98 -3.03
N GLN A 25 -14.31 0.70 -2.63
CA GLN A 25 -15.33 -0.30 -2.97
C GLN A 25 -16.71 0.04 -2.41
N ALA A 26 -16.79 0.60 -1.19
CA ALA A 26 -18.05 1.06 -0.64
C ALA A 26 -18.66 2.19 -1.48
N ARG A 27 -17.83 3.08 -2.04
CA ARG A 27 -18.28 4.24 -2.83
C ARG A 27 -18.67 3.91 -4.27
N ILE A 28 -18.29 2.75 -4.79
CA ILE A 28 -18.74 2.25 -6.11
C ILE A 28 -20.27 2.27 -6.22
N PHE A 29 -20.98 2.09 -5.09
CA PHE A 29 -22.44 2.06 -5.01
C PHE A 29 -23.08 3.42 -4.72
N GLU A 30 -22.31 4.49 -4.48
CA GLU A 30 -22.87 5.82 -4.17
C GLU A 30 -23.50 6.51 -5.39
N SER A 31 -22.91 6.35 -6.58
CA SER A 31 -23.41 6.96 -7.81
C SER A 31 -22.89 6.24 -9.06
N PRO A 32 -23.73 5.98 -10.08
CA PRO A 32 -23.29 5.40 -11.35
C PRO A 32 -22.25 6.25 -12.09
N TYR A 33 -22.27 7.57 -11.91
CA TYR A 33 -21.39 8.50 -12.63
C TYR A 33 -19.95 8.48 -12.12
N THR A 34 -19.72 8.17 -10.84
CA THR A 34 -18.39 8.07 -10.22
C THR A 34 -17.97 6.61 -9.95
N SER A 35 -18.88 5.66 -10.17
CA SER A 35 -18.66 4.22 -9.97
C SER A 35 -17.44 3.70 -10.75
N TRP A 36 -17.26 4.17 -11.99
CA TRP A 36 -16.12 3.79 -12.82
C TRP A 36 -14.79 4.28 -12.23
N GLU A 37 -14.73 5.53 -11.78
CA GLU A 37 -13.52 6.11 -11.19
C GLU A 37 -13.14 5.37 -9.90
N PHE A 38 -14.11 5.07 -9.04
CA PHE A 38 -13.88 4.31 -7.81
C PHE A 38 -13.50 2.85 -8.09
N THR A 39 -14.07 2.24 -9.12
CA THR A 39 -13.67 0.89 -9.55
C THR A 39 -12.23 0.88 -10.05
N GLN A 40 -11.85 1.83 -10.91
CA GLN A 40 -10.49 1.94 -11.41
C GLN A 40 -9.50 2.19 -10.25
N LYS A 41 -9.82 3.09 -9.32
CA LYS A 41 -8.98 3.34 -8.14
C LYS A 41 -8.86 2.12 -7.24
N SER A 42 -9.93 1.34 -7.07
CA SER A 42 -9.87 0.09 -6.33
C SER A 42 -8.93 -0.93 -6.99
N LEU A 43 -8.91 -1.02 -8.32
CA LEU A 43 -8.01 -1.92 -9.06
C LEU A 43 -6.55 -1.46 -8.94
N GLU A 44 -6.28 -0.17 -9.13
CA GLU A 44 -4.93 0.41 -8.95
C GLU A 44 -4.37 0.12 -7.55
N LEU A 45 -5.21 0.20 -6.51
CA LEU A 45 -4.80 -0.11 -5.14
C LEU A 45 -4.58 -1.61 -4.91
N GLN A 46 -5.31 -2.48 -5.62
CA GLN A 46 -5.06 -3.92 -5.58
C GLN A 46 -3.71 -4.27 -6.20
N ASP A 47 -3.36 -3.65 -7.34
CA ASP A 47 -2.06 -3.83 -7.98
C ASP A 47 -0.92 -3.40 -7.03
N ILE A 48 -1.06 -2.24 -6.40
CA ILE A 48 -0.12 -1.77 -5.38
C ILE A 48 0.00 -2.79 -4.23
N LEU A 49 -1.10 -3.37 -3.77
CA LEU A 49 -1.06 -4.35 -2.70
C LEU A 49 -0.29 -5.62 -3.10
N ASP A 50 -0.39 -6.05 -4.36
CA ASP A 50 0.37 -7.19 -4.87
C ASP A 50 1.86 -6.88 -5.05
N GLU A 51 2.21 -5.64 -5.41
CA GLU A 51 3.59 -5.16 -5.35
C GLU A 51 4.14 -5.21 -3.93
N LEU A 52 3.37 -4.76 -2.92
CA LEU A 52 3.77 -4.80 -1.51
C LEU A 52 3.98 -6.24 -1.02
N LYS A 53 3.13 -7.20 -1.41
CA LYS A 53 3.33 -8.62 -1.10
C LYS A 53 4.61 -9.17 -1.70
N THR A 54 4.93 -8.76 -2.93
CA THR A 54 6.18 -9.15 -3.60
C THR A 54 7.39 -8.57 -2.89
N LEU A 55 7.29 -7.31 -2.44
CA LEU A 55 8.31 -6.66 -1.63
C LEU A 55 8.47 -7.34 -0.26
N ARG A 56 7.38 -7.74 0.40
CA ARG A 56 7.41 -8.52 1.64
C ARG A 56 8.25 -9.78 1.50
N LYS A 57 7.99 -10.58 0.48
CA LYS A 57 8.74 -11.81 0.20
C LYS A 57 10.24 -11.55 0.01
N LYS A 58 10.59 -10.44 -0.67
CA LYS A 58 11.99 -10.03 -0.83
C LYS A 58 12.62 -9.66 0.51
N LEU A 59 11.94 -8.86 1.32
CA LEU A 59 12.44 -8.41 2.62
C LEU A 59 12.54 -9.54 3.64
N GLU A 60 11.62 -10.51 3.64
CA GLU A 60 11.68 -11.70 4.50
C GLU A 60 12.84 -12.63 4.14
N SER A 61 13.32 -12.60 2.90
CA SER A 61 14.53 -13.33 2.47
C SER A 61 15.84 -12.63 2.82
N MET A 62 15.78 -11.36 3.23
CA MET A 62 16.94 -10.56 3.64
C MET A 62 17.22 -10.70 5.13
N ASN A 63 18.44 -10.35 5.54
CA ASN A 63 18.79 -10.38 6.95
C ASN A 63 18.09 -9.21 7.70
N PRO A 64 17.34 -9.45 8.79
CA PRO A 64 16.59 -8.41 9.50
C PRO A 64 17.44 -7.25 10.03
N GLU A 65 18.72 -7.52 10.30
CA GLU A 65 19.70 -6.55 10.79
C GLU A 65 20.40 -5.77 9.67
N GLU A 66 20.25 -6.20 8.41
CA GLU A 66 20.86 -5.54 7.27
C GLU A 66 20.19 -4.18 7.01
N GLU A 67 20.99 -3.24 6.51
CA GLU A 67 20.46 -1.95 6.06
C GLU A 67 19.80 -2.10 4.69
N PHE A 68 18.52 -1.74 4.63
CA PHE A 68 17.82 -1.63 3.37
C PHE A 68 18.18 -0.30 2.70
N LYS A 69 18.79 -0.39 1.51
CA LYS A 69 19.41 0.75 0.81
C LYS A 69 18.53 1.41 -0.25
N ASP A 70 17.39 0.80 -0.60
CA ASP A 70 16.51 1.36 -1.63
C ASP A 70 15.63 2.48 -1.04
N GLU A 71 16.11 3.71 -1.16
CA GLU A 71 15.37 4.90 -0.74
C GLU A 71 14.06 5.11 -1.50
N GLY A 72 13.97 4.65 -2.75
CA GLY A 72 12.77 4.79 -3.58
C GLY A 72 11.62 3.99 -2.98
N VAL A 73 11.90 2.75 -2.59
CA VAL A 73 10.96 1.89 -1.88
C VAL A 73 10.58 2.48 -0.53
N ILE A 74 11.55 2.96 0.28
CA ILE A 74 11.24 3.57 1.57
C ILE A 74 10.30 4.78 1.40
N LYS A 75 10.56 5.66 0.43
CA LYS A 75 9.69 6.81 0.13
C LYS A 75 8.29 6.37 -0.30
N ALA A 76 8.19 5.31 -1.12
CA ALA A 76 6.90 4.75 -1.52
C ALA A 76 6.12 4.22 -0.32
N LEU A 77 6.75 3.44 0.57
CA LEU A 77 6.14 2.93 1.79
C LEU A 77 5.65 4.05 2.71
N VAL A 78 6.45 5.10 2.90
CA VAL A 78 6.05 6.28 3.68
C VAL A 78 4.85 6.99 3.05
N ARG A 79 4.80 7.09 1.72
CA ARG A 79 3.65 7.68 1.01
C ARG A 79 2.39 6.83 1.19
N LEU A 80 2.50 5.51 1.08
CA LEU A 80 1.38 4.57 1.24
C LEU A 80 0.88 4.51 2.69
N LYS A 81 1.80 4.55 3.66
CA LYS A 81 1.46 4.73 5.07
C LYS A 81 0.64 5.99 5.33
N ASN A 82 0.93 7.08 4.63
CA ASN A 82 0.22 8.35 4.75
C ASN A 82 -0.90 8.53 3.72
N LEU A 83 -1.25 7.47 2.97
CA LEU A 83 -2.35 7.52 2.01
C LEU A 83 -3.63 7.86 2.79
N ARG A 84 -4.21 9.02 2.50
CA ARG A 84 -5.48 9.40 3.11
C ARG A 84 -6.60 8.62 2.44
N SER A 85 -7.01 7.54 3.10
CA SER A 85 -8.16 6.69 2.74
C SER A 85 -9.51 7.42 2.76
N HIS A 86 -9.54 8.67 3.25
CA HIS A 86 -10.76 9.48 3.44
C HIS A 86 -10.74 10.86 2.74
N ALA A 87 -9.72 11.20 1.93
CA ALA A 87 -9.55 12.56 1.41
C ALA A 87 -9.96 12.78 -0.06
N LEU A 88 -10.83 11.92 -0.59
CA LEU A 88 -11.55 12.13 -1.86
C LEU A 88 -13.02 11.82 -1.61
#